data_AF-A0A655FUI4-F1
#
_entry.id   AF-A0A655FUI4-F1
#
_cell.length_a   1.000
_cell.length_b   1.000
_cell.length_c   1.000
_cell.angle_alpha   90.00
_cell.angle_beta   90.00
_cell.angle_gamma   90.00
#
_symmetry.space_group_name_H-M   'P 1'
#
loop_
_entity.id
_entity.type
_entity.pdbx_description
1 polymer ?
#
loop_
_entity_poly.entity_id
_entity_poly.type
_entity_poly.pdbx_seq_one_letter_code
_entity_poly.pdbx_strand_id
1 'polypeptide(L)' 'MDHNGGGPLGITELLMRATTVASYLKDDWFRDWGALQRLTPYYPDAQPADLNLGTVTRSGLWSPAPLRRG' A
#
# COMPACT_ATOMS: atom_id res chain seq x y z
N MET A 1 -10.32 -1.51 -3.32
CA MET A 1 -8.91 -1.30 -2.90
C MET A 1 -8.73 -1.48 -1.39
N ASP A 2 -9.80 -1.86 -0.68
CA ASP A 2 -9.80 -2.05 0.77
C ASP A 2 -9.07 -3.33 1.18
N HIS A 3 -8.82 -3.47 2.47
CA HIS A 3 -8.12 -4.62 3.04
C HIS A 3 -8.87 -5.95 2.81
N ASN A 4 -10.20 -5.94 2.77
CA ASN A 4 -11.02 -7.16 2.59
C ASN A 4 -10.82 -7.77 1.19
N GLY A 5 -10.68 -6.91 0.17
CA GLY A 5 -10.37 -7.33 -1.19
C GLY A 5 -8.89 -7.61 -1.45
N GLY A 6 -8.03 -7.51 -0.43
CA GLY A 6 -6.57 -7.62 -0.60
C GLY A 6 -5.94 -6.43 -1.33
N GLY A 7 -6.64 -5.28 -1.34
CA GLY A 7 -6.17 -4.08 -2.01
C GLY A 7 -5.08 -3.33 -1.23
N PRO A 8 -4.35 -2.42 -1.90
CA PRO A 8 -3.18 -1.77 -1.33
C PRO A 8 -3.50 -0.86 -0.13
N LEU A 9 -4.75 -0.39 0.03
CA LEU A 9 -5.11 0.42 1.20
C LEU A 9 -4.95 -0.37 2.51
N GLY A 10 -5.15 -1.70 2.48
CA GLY A 10 -4.92 -2.53 3.67
C GLY A 10 -3.47 -2.55 4.14
N ILE A 11 -2.50 -2.31 3.25
CA ILE A 11 -1.08 -2.22 3.62
C ILE A 11 -0.75 -0.81 4.13
N THR A 12 -1.19 0.23 3.41
CA THR A 12 -0.87 1.61 3.76
C THR A 12 -1.56 2.07 5.04
N GLU A 13 -2.77 1.61 5.33
CA GLU A 13 -3.50 1.89 6.58
C GLU A 13 -2.73 1.42 7.83
N LEU A 14 -1.98 0.32 7.72
CA LEU A 14 -1.22 -0.25 8.84
C LEU A 14 0.15 0.42 9.01
N LEU A 15 0.80 0.81 7.91
CA LEU A 15 2.19 1.28 7.92
C LEU A 15 2.33 2.80 7.92
N MET A 16 1.33 3.52 7.40
CA MET A 16 1.41 4.95 7.13
C MET A 16 0.31 5.72 7.85
N ARG A 17 0.66 6.92 8.31
CA ARG A 17 -0.27 7.98 8.69
C ARG A 17 -0.57 8.86 7.48
N ALA A 18 -1.84 8.96 7.09
CA ALA A 18 -2.28 9.88 6.04
C ALA A 18 -2.53 11.29 6.62
N THR A 19 -2.11 12.32 5.89
CA THR A 19 -2.40 13.72 6.20
C THR A 19 -2.83 14.44 4.92
N THR A 20 -4.06 14.99 4.91
CA THR A 20 -4.56 15.78 3.78
C THR A 20 -3.80 17.09 3.68
N VAL A 21 -3.43 17.47 2.46
CA VAL A 21 -2.74 18.73 2.16
C VAL A 21 -3.61 19.63 1.28
N ALA A 22 -3.50 20.94 1.45
CA ALA A 22 -4.24 21.90 0.64
C ALA A 22 -3.71 21.90 -0.81
N SER A 23 -4.64 21.85 -1.77
CA SER A 23 -4.29 21.71 -3.18
C SER A 23 -5.42 22.20 -4.08
N TYR A 24 -5.08 22.92 -5.15
CA TYR A 24 -6.04 23.65 -5.99
C TYR A 24 -5.88 23.29 -7.45
N LEU A 25 -6.99 23.28 -8.18
CA LEU A 25 -6.97 23.18 -9.64
C LEU A 25 -6.68 24.56 -10.23
N LYS A 26 -5.65 24.64 -11.07
CA LYS A 26 -5.24 25.88 -11.73
C LYS A 26 -6.41 26.45 -12.55
N ASP A 27 -6.69 27.74 -12.37
CA ASP A 27 -7.70 28.52 -13.09
C ASP A 27 -9.16 28.06 -12.92
N ASP A 28 -9.44 27.12 -12.02
CA ASP A 28 -10.78 26.56 -11.79
C ASP A 28 -11.04 26.37 -10.28
N TRP A 29 -11.09 27.49 -9.57
CA TRP A 29 -11.09 27.56 -8.10
C TRP A 29 -12.34 26.98 -7.43
N PHE A 30 -13.44 26.83 -8.16
CA PHE A 30 -14.72 26.34 -7.63
C PHE A 30 -14.94 24.84 -7.89
N ARG A 31 -13.99 24.18 -8.57
CA ARG A 31 -14.08 22.75 -8.87
C ARG A 31 -13.42 21.91 -7.78
N ASP A 32 -14.18 20.95 -7.25
CA ASP A 32 -13.62 19.83 -6.51
C ASP A 32 -12.97 18.86 -7.51
N TRP A 33 -11.64 18.86 -7.54
CA TRP A 33 -10.84 18.02 -8.43
C TRP A 33 -10.42 16.69 -7.77
N GLY A 34 -10.68 16.55 -6.47
CA GLY A 34 -10.18 15.47 -5.62
C GLY A 34 -9.33 15.99 -4.45
N ALA A 35 -8.56 15.09 -3.86
CA ALA A 35 -7.75 15.38 -2.67
C ALA A 35 -6.33 14.81 -2.82
N LEU A 36 -5.38 15.48 -2.16
CA LEU A 36 -4.01 15.01 -2.04
C LEU A 36 -3.71 14.65 -0.58
N GLN A 37 -3.08 13.49 -0.37
CA GLN A 37 -2.63 13.04 0.94
C GLN A 37 -1.12 12.80 0.93
N ARG A 38 -0.45 13.32 1.95
CA ARG A 38 0.92 12.91 2.30
C ARG A 38 0.85 11.68 3.20
N LEU A 39 1.55 10.61 2.83
CA LEU A 39 1.69 9.41 3.64
C LEU A 39 3.03 9.46 4.37
N THR A 40 2.98 9.37 5.70
CA THR A 40 4.18 9.39 6.57
C THR A 40 4.27 8.07 7.32
N PRO A 41 5.40 7.33 7.27
CA PRO A 41 5.54 6.08 8.01
C PRO A 41 5.36 6.28 9.52
N TYR A 42 4.73 5.32 10.20
CA TYR A 42 4.65 5.35 11.67
C TYR A 42 6.02 5.22 12.34
N TYR A 43 6.95 4.52 11.70
CA TYR A 43 8.34 4.37 12.13
C TYR A 43 9.25 4.97 11.06
N PRO A 44 9.59 6.26 11.15
CA PRO A 44 10.31 6.98 10.08
C PRO A 44 11.76 6.51 9.89
N ASP A 45 12.38 6.01 10.95
CA ASP A 45 13.78 5.54 10.90
C ASP A 45 13.88 4.07 10.43
N ALA A 46 12.75 3.36 10.35
CA ALA A 46 12.73 1.99 9.85
C ALA A 46 13.15 1.95 8.38
N GLN A 47 14.03 1.01 8.04
CA GLN A 47 14.51 0.81 6.69
C GLN A 47 13.84 -0.42 6.05
N PRO A 48 13.82 -0.52 4.71
CA PRO A 48 13.40 -1.74 4.03
C PRO A 48 14.18 -2.96 4.53
N ALA A 49 13.53 -4.12 4.58
CA ALA A 49 14.17 -5.36 5.02
C ALA A 49 15.13 -5.90 3.95
N ASP A 50 16.26 -6.47 4.41
CA ASP A 50 17.15 -7.25 3.56
C ASP A 50 16.54 -8.63 3.28
N LEU A 51 16.16 -8.88 2.04
CA LEU A 51 15.51 -10.13 1.63
C LEU A 51 16.55 -11.19 1.27
N ASN A 52 16.55 -12.31 2.00
CA ASN A 52 17.32 -13.50 1.62
C ASN A 52 16.50 -14.35 0.63
N LEU A 53 16.88 -14.30 -0.65
CA LEU A 53 16.17 -14.93 -1.76
C LEU A 53 16.96 -16.11 -2.32
N GLY A 54 16.25 -17.05 -2.95
CA GLY A 54 16.85 -18.21 -3.61
C GLY A 54 15.97 -18.78 -4.70
N THR A 55 16.53 -19.74 -5.45
CA THR A 55 15.83 -20.43 -6.55
C THR A 55 15.62 -21.90 -6.19
N VAL A 56 14.41 -22.42 -6.47
CA VAL A 56 14.06 -23.82 -6.23
C VAL A 56 13.14 -24.33 -7.34
N THR A 57 13.38 -25.56 -7.81
CA THR A 57 12.50 -26.25 -8.77
C THR A 57 11.32 -26.87 -8.03
N ARG A 58 10.09 -26.58 -8.48
CA ARG A 58 8.84 -27.14 -7.95
C ARG A 58 8.04 -27.81 -9.08
N SER A 59 7.22 -28.80 -8.73
CA SER A 59 6.32 -29.44 -9.69
C SER A 59 5.12 -28.55 -10.03
N GLY A 60 4.45 -28.80 -11.16
CA GLY A 60 3.25 -28.04 -11.57
C GLY A 60 2.02 -28.26 -10.67
N LEU A 61 2.05 -29.26 -9.78
CA LEU A 61 1.00 -29.53 -8.79
C LEU A 61 1.40 -29.08 -7.37
N TRP A 62 2.56 -28.44 -7.23
CA TRP A 62 3.05 -28.02 -5.92
C TRP A 62 2.21 -26.88 -5.36
N SER A 63 1.74 -27.04 -4.11
CA SER A 63 1.00 -26.03 -3.36
C SER A 63 1.59 -25.97 -1.94
N PRO A 64 2.35 -24.90 -1.59
CA PRO A 64 3.02 -24.82 -0.30
C PRO A 64 2.05 -24.61 0.86
N ALA A 65 0.98 -23.87 0.62
CA ALA A 65 -0.05 -23.52 1.58
C ALA A 65 -1.26 -22.91 0.83
N PRO A 66 -2.47 -22.96 1.40
CA PRO A 66 -3.60 -22.21 0.87
C PRO A 66 -3.36 -20.69 0.99
N LEU A 67 -3.92 -19.92 0.06
CA LEU A 67 -3.98 -18.46 0.19
C LEU A 67 -4.97 -18.08 1.30
N ARG A 68 -4.54 -17.24 2.24
CA ARG A 68 -5.44 -16.66 3.24
C ARG A 68 -6.45 -15.76 2.52
N ARG A 69 -7.73 -16.00 2.75
CA ARG A 69 -8.83 -15.13 2.33
C ARG A 69 -9.37 -14.38 3.55
N GLY A 70 -9.82 -13.14 3.34
CA GLY A 70 -10.51 -12.33 4.34
C GLY A 70 -11.88 -12.91 4.67
#